data_AF-A0A356IBC7-F1
#
_entry.id   AF-A0A356IBC7-F1
#
_cell.length_a   1.000
_cell.length_b   1.000
_cell.length_c   1.000
_cell.angle_alpha   90.00
_cell.angle_beta   90.00
_cell.angle_gamma   90.00
#
_symmetry.space_group_name_H-M   'P 1'
#
loop_
_entity.id
_entity.type
_entity.pdbx_description
1 polymer ?
#
loop_
_entity_poly.entity_id
_entity_poly.type
_entity_poly.pdbx_seq_one_letter_code
_entity_poly.pdbx_strand_id
1 'polypeptide(L)'
;HAPMVMYRGLADDLALMDWLEQYILPAEAKTVTPEFVRVGTKLALLEMIRSGTTTYADMYYFEDVIAEATHEAGMRAVLGQTVIRFPAPDAATPSEALERASQ
;
A
#
# COMPACT_ATOMS: atom_id res chain seq x y z
N HIS A 1 3.95 2.18 0.38
CA HIS A 1 3.23 1.54 1.50
C HIS A 1 2.37 2.53 2.31
N ALA A 2 1.70 3.50 1.69
CA ALA A 2 0.86 4.48 2.38
C ALA A 2 -0.30 3.83 3.17
N PRO A 3 -1.00 2.79 2.65
CA PRO A 3 -2.07 2.12 3.40
C PRO A 3 -1.62 1.48 4.71
N MET A 4 -0.32 1.18 4.88
CA MET A 4 0.20 0.61 6.12
C MET A 4 0.11 1.57 7.32
N VAL A 5 -0.31 2.82 7.13
CA VAL A 5 -0.71 3.70 8.26
C VAL A 5 -1.75 3.03 9.17
N MET A 6 -2.57 2.13 8.62
CA MET A 6 -3.53 1.32 9.36
C MET A 6 -2.89 0.27 10.29
N TYR A 7 -1.61 -0.05 10.10
CA TYR A 7 -0.83 -0.94 10.96
C TYR A 7 0.17 -0.20 11.86
N ARG A 8 0.05 1.13 11.99
CA ARG A 8 0.98 1.92 12.83
C ARG A 8 1.00 1.39 14.25
N GLY A 9 2.17 0.94 14.72
CA GLY A 9 2.39 0.39 16.06
C GLY A 9 1.85 -1.03 16.26
N LEU A 10 1.56 -1.78 15.19
CA LEU A 10 1.06 -3.15 15.30
C LEU A 10 2.14 -4.13 15.80
N ALA A 11 3.38 -3.96 15.35
CA ALA A 11 4.49 -4.86 15.64
C ALA A 11 5.80 -4.06 15.61
N ASP A 12 6.26 -3.66 16.80
CA ASP A 12 7.50 -2.89 16.99
C ASP A 12 8.60 -3.79 17.57
N ASP A 13 9.86 -3.33 17.53
CA ASP A 13 11.02 -3.96 18.18
C ASP A 13 11.37 -5.40 17.75
N LEU A 14 11.11 -5.73 16.47
CA LEU A 14 11.41 -7.04 15.88
C LEU A 14 12.50 -6.95 14.80
N ALA A 15 13.22 -8.05 14.58
CA ALA A 15 14.05 -8.19 13.40
C ALA A 15 13.18 -8.22 12.14
N LEU A 16 13.70 -7.72 11.02
CA LEU A 16 12.94 -7.53 9.78
C LEU A 16 12.18 -8.78 9.33
N MET A 17 12.83 -9.95 9.32
CA MET A 17 12.20 -11.18 8.84
C MET A 17 11.12 -11.67 9.81
N ASP A 18 11.34 -11.55 11.12
CA ASP A 18 10.32 -11.88 12.11
C ASP A 18 9.11 -10.96 12.00
N TRP A 19 9.35 -9.66 11.81
CA TRP A 19 8.31 -8.66 11.59
C TRP A 19 7.50 -8.95 10.31
N LEU A 20 8.16 -9.26 9.20
CA LEU A 20 7.50 -9.58 7.93
C LEU A 20 6.71 -10.87 8.01
N GLU A 21 7.36 -11.98 8.36
CA GLU A 21 6.80 -13.32 8.21
C GLU A 21 5.78 -13.65 9.31
N GLN A 22 5.99 -13.15 10.53
CA GLN A 22 5.12 -13.48 11.67
C GLN A 22 3.98 -12.47 11.85
N TYR A 23 4.12 -11.23 11.38
CA TYR A 23 3.15 -10.16 11.63
C TYR A 23 2.60 -9.52 10.36
N ILE A 24 3.43 -8.86 9.55
CA ILE A 24 2.95 -8.01 8.47
C ILE A 24 2.35 -8.80 7.31
N LEU A 25 3.06 -9.77 6.73
CA LEU A 25 2.51 -10.56 5.61
C LEU A 25 1.23 -11.32 6.03
N PRO A 26 1.14 -11.93 7.23
CA PRO A 26 -0.12 -12.48 7.72
C PRO A 26 -1.23 -11.45 7.91
N ALA A 27 -0.93 -10.24 8.37
CA ALA A 27 -1.92 -9.17 8.54
C ALA A 27 -2.42 -8.67 7.17
N GLU A 28 -1.50 -8.45 6.23
CA GLU A 28 -1.81 -8.04 4.86
C GLU A 28 -2.74 -9.05 4.18
N ALA A 29 -2.37 -10.34 4.22
CA ALA A 29 -3.16 -11.42 3.63
C ALA A 29 -4.59 -11.54 4.19
N LYS A 30 -4.82 -11.09 5.44
CA LYS A 30 -6.13 -11.17 6.10
C LYS A 30 -7.00 -9.93 5.89
N THR A 31 -6.38 -8.76 5.69
CA THR A 31 -7.10 -7.48 5.85
C THR A 31 -7.00 -6.56 4.65
N VAL A 32 -6.00 -6.74 3.78
CA VAL A 32 -5.84 -5.89 2.60
C VAL A 32 -6.93 -6.23 1.58
N THR A 33 -7.77 -5.24 1.35
CA THR A 33 -8.86 -5.21 0.37
C THR A 33 -8.84 -3.84 -0.32
N PRO A 34 -9.56 -3.64 -1.45
CA PRO A 34 -9.66 -2.32 -2.07
C PRO A 34 -10.12 -1.23 -1.08
N GLU A 35 -11.05 -1.54 -0.18
CA GLU A 35 -11.54 -0.57 0.81
C GLU A 35 -10.49 -0.25 1.88
N PHE A 36 -9.76 -1.26 2.37
CA PHE A 36 -8.64 -1.05 3.29
C PHE A 36 -7.60 -0.12 2.67
N VAL A 37 -7.24 -0.34 1.40
CA VAL A 37 -6.29 0.51 0.66
C VAL A 37 -6.84 1.91 0.49
N ARG A 38 -8.11 2.08 0.13
CA ARG A 38 -8.75 3.39 -0.04
C ARG A 38 -8.73 4.21 1.25
N VAL A 39 -9.18 3.61 2.36
CA VAL A 39 -9.22 4.29 3.66
C VAL A 39 -7.82 4.59 4.18
N GLY A 40 -6.91 3.62 4.14
CA GLY A 40 -5.52 3.79 4.59
C GLY A 40 -4.78 4.85 3.78
N THR A 41 -4.96 4.87 2.45
CA THR A 41 -4.36 5.90 1.59
C THR A 41 -4.88 7.28 1.94
N LYS A 42 -6.21 7.46 2.08
CA LYS A 42 -6.78 8.76 2.45
C LYS A 42 -6.27 9.26 3.81
N LEU A 43 -6.10 8.37 4.78
CA LEU A 43 -5.52 8.71 6.08
C LEU A 43 -4.06 9.16 5.95
N ALA A 44 -3.24 8.42 5.19
CA ALA A 44 -1.85 8.78 4.95
C ALA A 44 -1.71 10.11 4.18
N LEU A 45 -2.53 10.33 3.15
CA LEU A 45 -2.57 11.59 2.40
C LEU A 45 -2.93 12.77 3.32
N LEU A 46 -3.90 12.62 4.22
CA LEU A 46 -4.26 13.66 5.18
C LEU A 46 -3.06 14.07 6.06
N GLU A 47 -2.32 13.09 6.59
CA GLU A 47 -1.12 13.35 7.41
C GLU A 47 0.01 14.00 6.61
N MET A 48 0.22 13.55 5.37
CA MET A 48 1.19 14.14 4.44
C MET A 48 0.85 15.60 4.10
N ILE A 49 -0.41 15.90 3.78
CA ILE A 49 -0.88 17.27 3.51
C ILE A 49 -0.69 18.15 4.73
N ARG A 50 -1.07 17.67 5.92
CA ARG A 50 -0.93 18.41 7.19
C ARG A 50 0.51 18.75 7.54
N SER A 51 1.47 17.93 7.10
CA SER A 51 2.91 18.12 7.34
C SER A 51 3.63 18.87 6.21
N GLY A 52 2.92 19.25 5.14
CA GLY A 52 3.50 19.99 4.00
C GLY A 52 4.15 19.11 2.93
N THR A 53 3.98 17.79 2.99
CA THR A 53 4.37 16.89 1.90
C THR A 53 3.48 17.13 0.69
N THR A 54 4.09 17.45 -0.46
CA THR A 54 3.35 17.80 -1.69
C THR A 54 3.49 16.74 -2.79
N THR A 55 4.40 15.78 -2.64
CA THR A 55 4.61 14.67 -3.57
C THR A 55 5.14 13.47 -2.77
N TYR A 56 4.63 12.27 -3.06
CA TYR A 56 5.09 11.05 -2.42
C TYR A 56 5.34 9.93 -3.43
N ALA A 57 6.12 8.93 -3.04
CA ALA A 57 6.27 7.70 -3.80
C ALA A 57 5.55 6.59 -3.04
N ASP A 58 4.71 5.82 -3.73
CA ASP A 58 4.05 4.66 -3.16
C ASP A 58 4.39 3.38 -3.90
N MET A 59 4.51 2.32 -3.12
CA MET A 59 4.61 0.94 -3.58
C MET A 59 3.69 0.13 -2.68
N TYR A 60 2.60 -0.39 -3.24
CA TYR A 60 1.63 -1.21 -2.52
C TYR A 60 0.75 -2.01 -3.49
N TYR A 61 -0.24 -2.70 -2.96
CA TYR A 61 -1.28 -3.42 -3.71
C TYR A 61 -2.43 -2.48 -4.05
N PHE A 62 -3.21 -2.84 -5.09
CA PHE A 62 -4.34 -2.06 -5.60
C PHE A 62 -3.91 -0.63 -5.98
N GLU A 63 -2.86 -0.52 -6.81
CA GLU A 63 -2.30 0.76 -7.25
C GLU A 63 -3.35 1.71 -7.84
N ASP A 64 -4.29 1.17 -8.61
CA ASP A 64 -5.42 1.88 -9.19
C ASP A 64 -6.27 2.61 -8.12
N VAL A 65 -6.53 1.95 -6.99
CA VAL A 65 -7.27 2.52 -5.87
C VAL A 65 -6.46 3.65 -5.19
N ILE A 66 -5.15 3.50 -5.10
CA ILE A 66 -4.25 4.52 -4.56
C ILE A 66 -4.20 5.73 -5.49
N ALA A 67 -4.18 5.50 -6.81
CA ALA A 67 -4.21 6.53 -7.83
C ALA A 67 -5.50 7.37 -7.74
N GLU A 68 -6.67 6.72 -7.63
CA GLU A 68 -7.95 7.40 -7.41
C GLU A 68 -7.92 8.28 -6.16
N ALA A 69 -7.53 7.73 -5.01
CA ALA A 69 -7.48 8.47 -3.75
C ALA A 69 -6.48 9.64 -3.79
N THR A 70 -5.34 9.45 -4.46
CA THR A 70 -4.31 10.49 -4.66
C THR A 70 -4.84 11.62 -5.52
N HIS A 71 -5.51 11.28 -6.63
CA HIS A 71 -6.13 12.25 -7.53
C HIS A 71 -7.22 13.07 -6.82
N GLU A 72 -8.12 12.41 -6.08
CA GLU A 72 -9.16 13.06 -5.28
C GLU A 72 -8.58 14.03 -4.25
N ALA A 73 -7.44 13.70 -3.64
CA ALA A 73 -6.76 14.55 -2.66
C ALA A 73 -5.97 15.72 -3.30
N GLY A 74 -5.83 15.75 -4.63
CA GLY A 74 -5.06 16.76 -5.34
C GLY A 74 -3.55 16.68 -5.10
N MET A 75 -3.04 15.50 -4.69
CA MET A 75 -1.61 15.28 -4.46
C MET A 75 -0.92 14.75 -5.71
N ARG A 76 0.40 14.97 -5.81
CA ARG A 76 1.24 14.33 -6.82
C ARG A 76 1.83 13.05 -6.25
N ALA A 77 1.98 12.02 -7.08
CA ALA A 77 2.65 10.80 -6.66
C ALA A 77 3.38 10.08 -7.81
N VAL A 78 4.36 9.28 -7.42
CA VAL A 78 4.86 8.17 -8.24
C VAL A 78 4.33 6.89 -7.61
N LEU A 79 3.45 6.19 -8.32
CA LEU A 79 2.80 4.99 -7.84
C LEU A 79 3.41 3.77 -8.52
N GLY A 80 3.62 2.72 -7.74
CA GLY A 80 4.24 1.48 -8.22
C GLY A 80 3.44 0.27 -7.79
N GLN A 81 2.90 -0.44 -8.78
CA GLN A 81 2.29 -1.75 -8.58
C GLN A 81 3.29 -2.76 -8.01
N THR A 82 2.86 -3.50 -6.99
CA THR A 82 3.68 -4.57 -6.41
C THR A 82 3.73 -5.78 -7.34
N VAL A 83 4.95 -6.22 -7.70
CA VAL A 83 5.21 -7.44 -8.48
C VAL A 83 6.11 -8.36 -7.67
N ILE A 84 5.58 -9.50 -7.21
CA ILE A 84 6.28 -10.42 -6.31
C ILE A 84 6.02 -11.88 -6.68
N ARG A 85 6.91 -12.80 -6.27
CA ARG A 85 6.92 -14.21 -6.69
C ARG A 85 5.94 -15.12 -5.93
N PHE A 86 5.14 -14.57 -5.04
CA PHE A 86 4.08 -15.27 -4.32
C PHE A 86 2.77 -14.49 -4.46
N PRO A 87 1.60 -15.12 -4.21
CA PRO A 87 0.32 -14.45 -4.36
C PRO A 87 0.22 -13.18 -3.50
N ALA A 88 -0.10 -12.06 -4.15
CA ALA A 88 -0.38 -10.78 -3.53
C ALA A 88 -1.90 -10.54 -3.43
N PRO A 89 -2.37 -9.63 -2.57
CA PRO A 89 -3.80 -9.33 -2.41
C PRO A 89 -4.56 -8.96 -3.70
N ASP A 90 -3.88 -8.40 -4.70
CA ASP A 90 -4.48 -7.89 -5.94
C ASP A 90 -4.02 -8.61 -7.21
N ALA A 91 -3.09 -9.56 -7.09
CA ALA A 91 -2.56 -10.37 -8.18
C ALA A 91 -2.03 -11.72 -7.65
N ALA A 92 -2.51 -12.84 -8.20
CA ALA A 92 -2.07 -14.16 -7.78
C ALA A 92 -0.70 -14.54 -8.36
N THR A 93 -0.31 -13.92 -9.47
CA THR A 93 0.96 -14.20 -10.18
C THR A 93 1.71 -12.92 -10.55
N PRO A 94 3.05 -12.98 -10.74
CA PRO A 94 3.81 -11.83 -11.23
C PRO A 94 3.32 -11.30 -12.59
N SER A 95 2.82 -12.18 -13.47
CA SER A 95 2.31 -11.79 -14.78
C SER A 95 1.05 -10.94 -14.66
N GLU A 96 0.10 -11.35 -13.81
CA GLU A 96 -1.10 -10.55 -13.51
C GLU A 96 -0.72 -9.19 -12.92
N ALA A 97 0.26 -9.16 -12.01
CA ALA A 97 0.74 -7.90 -11.44
C ALA A 97 1.37 -6.98 -12.50
N LEU A 98 2.11 -7.51 -13.47
CA LEU A 98 2.67 -6.75 -14.59
C LEU A 98 1.57 -6.22 -15.53
N GLU A 99 0.50 -6.98 -15.74
CA GLU A 99 -0.66 -6.53 -16.52
C GLU A 99 -1.37 -5.36 -15.83
N ARG A 100 -1.51 -5.39 -14.49
CA ARG A 100 -2.04 -4.27 -13.70
C ARG A 100 -1.15 -3.03 -13.81
N ALA A 101 0.17 -3.20 -13.72
CA ALA A 101 1.15 -2.10 -13.80
C ALA A 101 1.22 -1.40 -15.17
N SER A 102 0.60 -2.00 -16.20
CA SER A 102 0.61 -1.49 -17.57
C SER A 102 -0.63 -0.68 -17.93
N GLN A 103 -1.57 -0.49 -16.99
CA GLN A 103 -2.81 0.27 -17.15
C GLN A 103 -2.62 1.74 -16.77
#